data_AF-A0A843G989-F1
#
_entry.id   AF-A0A843G989-F1
#
_cell.length_a   1.000
_cell.length_b   1.000
_cell.length_c   1.000
_cell.angle_alpha   90.00
_cell.angle_beta   90.00
_cell.angle_gamma   90.00
#
_symmetry.space_group_name_H-M   'P 1'
#
loop_
_entity.id
_entity.type
_entity.pdbx_description
1 polymer ?
#
loop_
_entity_poly.entity_id
_entity_poly.type
_entity_poly.pdbx_seq_one_letter_code
_entity_poly.pdbx_strand_id
1 'polypeptide(L)'
;MSKKKVTITLDQELVDLHKLKSPVPLSTDLNNYLKESLLCADELEEVNKQIERLEKKLGMLRPKQARLEQLKVIKINNSNDISACHDTLVRMQEANDGVIGKNQLVLLADYREINYDDLVDYCLENGFNLIEISQPGTKKHKF
;
A
#
# COMPACT_ATOMS: atom_id res chain seq x y z
N MET A 1 45.69 16.61 28.95
CA MET A 1 45.23 17.33 27.75
C MET A 1 45.86 18.71 27.72
N SER A 2 46.38 19.14 26.56
CA SER A 2 46.93 20.49 26.37
C SER A 2 45.79 21.48 26.14
N LYS A 3 45.71 22.54 26.94
CA LYS A 3 44.76 23.65 26.71
C LYS A 3 45.39 24.61 25.71
N LYS A 4 44.74 24.80 24.56
CA LYS A 4 45.10 25.86 23.62
C LYS A 4 44.43 27.17 24.03
N LYS A 5 45.22 28.25 24.07
CA LYS A 5 44.70 29.60 24.31
C LYS A 5 44.41 30.24 22.96
N VAL A 6 43.19 30.74 22.79
CA VAL A 6 42.73 31.46 21.61
C VAL A 6 42.18 32.81 22.07
N THR A 7 42.51 33.87 21.34
CA THR A 7 41.96 35.21 21.57
C THR A 7 40.94 35.49 20.47
N ILE A 8 39.77 35.99 20.87
CA ILE A 8 38.66 36.29 19.96
C ILE A 8 38.25 37.73 20.25
N THR A 9 38.05 38.53 19.20
CA THR A 9 37.54 39.89 19.33
C THR A 9 36.02 39.86 19.18
N LEU A 10 35.32 40.45 20.14
CA LEU A 10 33.86 40.55 20.16
C LEU A 10 33.47 42.01 20.35
N ASP A 11 32.25 42.35 19.93
CA ASP A 11 31.68 43.65 20.22
C ASP A 11 31.55 43.85 21.73
N GLN A 12 31.95 45.03 22.20
CA GLN A 12 31.92 45.37 23.61
C GLN A 12 30.50 45.33 24.17
N GLU A 13 29.52 45.78 23.38
CA GLU A 13 28.11 45.75 23.79
C GLU A 13 27.62 44.31 24.03
N LEU A 14 28.07 43.35 23.22
CA LEU A 14 27.71 41.94 23.37
C LEU A 14 28.36 41.31 24.60
N VAL A 15 29.60 41.67 24.89
CA VAL A 15 30.32 41.21 26.09
C VAL A 15 29.64 41.72 27.35
N ASP A 16 29.24 42.99 27.36
CA ASP A 16 28.60 43.58 28.53
C ASP A 16 27.16 43.09 28.71
N LEU A 17 26.44 42.86 27.60
CA LEU A 17 25.13 42.20 27.63
C LEU A 17 25.22 40.78 28.19
N HIS A 18 26.26 40.03 27.84
CA HIS A 18 26.47 38.68 28.37
C HIS A 18 26.72 38.70 29.88
N LYS A 19 27.61 39.58 30.36
CA LYS A 19 27.88 39.75 31.80
C LYS A 19 26.64 40.13 32.60
N LEU A 20 25.71 40.89 32.00
CA LEU A 20 24.46 41.28 32.64
C LEU A 20 23.47 40.10 32.73
N LYS A 21 23.47 39.20 31.73
CA LYS A 21 22.45 38.15 31.58
C LYS A 21 22.88 36.78 32.08
N SER A 22 24.18 36.48 32.13
CA SER A 22 24.71 35.19 32.53
C SER A 22 25.65 35.34 33.73
N PRO A 23 25.46 34.57 34.81
CA PRO A 23 26.39 34.53 35.93
C PRO A 23 27.65 33.71 35.61
N VAL A 24 27.71 33.06 34.44
CA VAL A 24 28.79 32.17 34.03
C VAL A 24 29.84 32.96 33.23
N PRO A 25 31.15 32.64 33.35
CA PRO A 25 32.16 33.28 32.52
C PRO A 25 31.92 33.06 31.02
N LEU A 26 32.07 34.12 30.23
CA LEU A 26 31.89 34.09 28.76
C LEU A 26 32.70 32.97 28.08
N SER A 27 33.91 32.67 28.58
CA SER A 27 34.74 31.58 28.06
C SER A 27 34.17 30.19 28.29
N THR A 28 33.40 29.99 29.37
CA THR A 28 32.72 28.74 29.67
C THR A 28 31.49 28.60 28.77
N ASP A 29 30.69 29.66 28.63
CA ASP A 29 29.52 29.65 27.75
C ASP A 29 29.92 29.44 26.28
N LEU A 30 30.94 30.14 25.79
CA LEU A 30 31.47 29.94 24.44
C LEU A 30 31.95 28.50 24.22
N ASN A 31 32.59 27.88 25.22
CA ASN A 31 32.98 26.48 25.13
C ASN A 31 31.79 25.53 25.10
N ASN A 32 30.72 25.82 25.84
CA ASN A 32 29.50 25.01 25.83
C ASN A 32 28.80 25.14 24.47
N TYR A 33 28.64 26.37 23.95
CA TYR A 33 28.10 26.61 22.61
C TYR A 33 28.91 25.92 21.51
N LEU A 34 30.25 25.94 21.60
CA LEU A 34 31.11 25.24 20.64
C LEU A 34 30.94 23.71 20.72
N LYS A 35 30.76 23.15 21.92
CA LYS A 35 30.50 21.72 22.08
C LYS A 35 29.13 21.33 21.51
N GLU A 36 28.10 22.11 21.83
CA GLU A 36 26.75 21.89 21.33
C GLU A 36 26.69 22.02 19.81
N SER A 37 27.35 23.03 19.23
CA SER A 37 27.35 23.21 17.77
C SER A 37 28.07 22.10 17.02
N LEU A 38 29.15 21.56 17.60
CA LEU A 38 29.85 20.40 17.03
C LEU A 38 28.99 19.13 17.09
N LEU A 39 28.28 18.89 18.21
CA LEU A 39 27.37 17.75 18.33
C LEU A 39 26.19 17.83 17.33
N CYS A 40 25.63 19.02 17.15
CA CYS A 40 24.53 19.24 16.20
C CYS A 40 24.93 18.96 14.74
N ALA A 41 26.19 19.22 14.37
CA ALA A 41 26.66 19.00 13.00
C ALA A 41 26.69 17.51 12.64
N ASP A 42 27.21 16.67 13.55
CA ASP A 42 27.29 15.22 13.36
C ASP A 42 25.89 14.57 13.34
N GLU A 43 24.98 15.02 14.21
CA GLU A 43 23.59 14.54 14.23
C GLU A 43 22.82 14.92 12.96
N LEU A 44 23.01 16.13 12.45
CA LEU A 44 22.39 16.59 11.22
C LEU A 44 22.85 15.76 10.02
N GLU A 45 24.13 15.42 9.93
CA GLU A 45 24.65 14.56 8.86
C GLU A 45 24.05 13.14 8.91
N GLU A 46 23.91 12.56 10.11
CA GLU A 46 23.30 11.23 10.27
C GLU A 46 21.81 11.24 9.92
N VAL A 47 21.07 12.29 10.32
CA VAL A 47 19.67 12.47 9.92
C VAL A 47 19.54 12.58 8.39
N ASN A 48 20.41 13.35 7.73
CA ASN A 48 20.41 13.47 6.28
C ASN A 48 20.67 12.12 5.58
N LYS A 49 21.62 11.31 6.08
CA LYS A 49 21.85 9.94 5.58
C LYS A 49 20.63 9.05 5.75
N GLN A 50 19.88 9.20 6.84
CA GLN A 50 18.64 8.44 7.05
C GLN A 50 17.55 8.85 6.05
N ILE A 51 17.41 10.16 5.79
CA ILE A 51 16.47 10.69 4.78
C ILE A 51 16.78 10.09 3.41
N GLU A 52 18.03 10.16 2.94
CA GLU A 52 18.43 9.62 1.64
C GLU A 52 18.13 8.11 1.52
N ARG A 53 18.37 7.33 2.58
CA ARG A 53 18.05 5.89 2.61
C ARG A 53 16.55 5.64 2.47
N LEU A 54 15.72 6.45 3.13
CA LEU A 54 14.27 6.32 3.08
C LEU A 54 13.72 6.74 1.71
N GLU A 55 14.22 7.84 1.14
CA GLU A 55 13.86 8.28 -0.22
C GLU A 55 14.19 7.22 -1.26
N LYS A 56 15.36 6.58 -1.16
CA LYS A 56 15.74 5.46 -2.05
C LYS A 56 14.77 4.28 -1.90
N LYS A 57 14.39 3.92 -0.67
CA LYS A 57 13.38 2.87 -0.44
C LYS A 57 12.03 3.23 -1.07
N LEU A 58 11.62 4.48 -0.91
CA LEU A 58 10.37 5.00 -1.46
C LEU A 58 10.40 4.94 -3.00
N GLY A 59 11.51 5.35 -3.62
CA GLY A 59 11.74 5.25 -5.06
C GLY A 59 11.66 3.81 -5.60
N MET A 60 12.06 2.81 -4.83
CA MET A 60 11.91 1.39 -5.21
C MET A 60 10.48 0.85 -5.06
N LEU A 61 9.69 1.42 -4.14
CA LEU A 61 8.30 0.99 -3.90
C LEU A 61 7.31 1.65 -4.88
N ARG A 62 7.58 2.87 -5.35
CA ARG A 62 6.71 3.58 -6.31
C ARG A 62 6.43 2.79 -7.60
N PRO A 63 7.42 2.15 -8.27
CA PRO A 63 7.16 1.30 -9.42
C PRO A 63 6.28 0.09 -9.10
N LYS A 64 6.44 -0.51 -7.91
CA LYS A 64 5.59 -1.62 -7.46
C LYS A 64 4.15 -1.16 -7.27
N GLN A 65 3.95 0.01 -6.67
CA GLN A 65 2.63 0.61 -6.52
C GLN A 65 1.98 0.85 -7.90
N ALA A 66 2.68 1.53 -8.82
CA ALA A 66 2.18 1.81 -10.16
C ALA A 66 1.81 0.52 -10.92
N ARG A 67 2.63 -0.53 -10.80
CA ARG A 67 2.34 -1.84 -11.39
C ARG A 67 1.08 -2.47 -10.79
N LEU A 68 0.88 -2.40 -9.47
CA LEU A 68 -0.31 -2.94 -8.82
C LEU A 68 -1.58 -2.17 -9.21
N GLU A 69 -1.49 -0.85 -9.36
CA GLU A 69 -2.59 -0.02 -9.86
C GLU A 69 -2.96 -0.38 -11.30
N GLN A 70 -1.97 -0.58 -12.18
CA GLN A 70 -2.21 -1.09 -13.54
C GLN A 70 -2.87 -2.47 -13.55
N LEU A 71 -2.41 -3.40 -12.69
CA LEU A 71 -3.02 -4.73 -12.57
C LEU A 71 -4.46 -4.68 -12.06
N LYS A 72 -4.78 -3.75 -11.15
CA LYS A 72 -6.17 -3.52 -10.73
C LYS A 72 -7.04 -3.05 -11.89
N VAL A 73 -6.57 -2.11 -12.69
CA VAL A 73 -7.29 -1.63 -13.88
C VAL A 73 -7.47 -2.76 -14.89
N ILE A 74 -6.46 -3.59 -15.12
CA ILE A 74 -6.56 -4.75 -16.00
C ILE A 74 -7.58 -5.76 -15.46
N LYS A 75 -7.62 -6.02 -14.14
CA LYS A 75 -8.62 -6.91 -13.53
C LYS A 75 -10.05 -6.36 -13.73
N ILE A 76 -10.24 -5.05 -13.59
CA ILE A 76 -11.54 -4.39 -13.80
C ILE A 76 -11.93 -4.38 -15.29
N ASN A 77 -11.00 -4.16 -16.20
CA ASN A 77 -11.28 -4.13 -17.63
C ASN A 77 -11.44 -5.54 -18.25
N ASN A 78 -10.86 -6.57 -17.63
CA ASN A 78 -11.01 -7.97 -18.02
C ASN A 78 -12.17 -8.67 -17.30
N SER A 79 -12.83 -8.05 -16.33
CA SER A 79 -14.13 -8.53 -15.90
C SER A 79 -15.14 -8.13 -16.97
N ASN A 80 -15.35 -9.02 -17.94
CA ASN A 80 -16.60 -9.03 -18.70
C ASN A 80 -17.73 -8.89 -17.68
N ASP A 81 -18.56 -7.87 -17.85
CA ASP A 81 -19.53 -7.42 -16.85
C ASP A 81 -20.41 -8.59 -16.41
N ILE A 82 -20.10 -9.18 -15.25
CA ILE A 82 -20.80 -10.35 -14.71
C ILE A 82 -22.25 -10.00 -14.43
N SER A 83 -22.55 -8.71 -14.22
CA SER A 83 -23.93 -8.24 -14.08
C SER A 83 -24.77 -8.48 -15.34
N ALA A 84 -24.16 -8.54 -16.53
CA ALA A 84 -24.84 -8.92 -17.77
C ALA A 84 -25.34 -10.38 -17.76
N CYS A 85 -24.85 -11.21 -16.84
CA CYS A 85 -25.34 -12.57 -16.62
C CYS A 85 -26.53 -12.64 -15.66
N HIS A 86 -26.85 -11.58 -14.91
CA HIS A 86 -27.86 -11.60 -13.85
C HIS A 86 -29.22 -12.12 -14.33
N ASP A 87 -29.76 -11.53 -15.40
CA ASP A 87 -31.04 -11.96 -15.99
C ASP A 87 -31.02 -13.41 -16.49
N THR A 88 -29.84 -13.89 -16.88
CA THR A 88 -29.66 -15.28 -17.31
C THR A 88 -29.67 -16.21 -16.10
N LEU A 89 -28.99 -15.84 -15.01
CA LEU A 89 -28.95 -16.58 -13.75
C LEU A 89 -30.33 -16.67 -13.09
N VAL A 90 -31.08 -15.55 -13.04
CA VAL A 90 -32.46 -15.53 -12.50
C VAL A 90 -33.34 -16.52 -13.26
N ARG A 91 -33.34 -16.48 -14.59
CA ARG A 91 -34.10 -17.42 -15.43
C ARG A 91 -33.66 -18.86 -15.23
N MET A 92 -32.36 -19.11 -15.07
CA MET A 92 -31.84 -20.45 -14.79
C MET A 92 -32.29 -20.97 -13.43
N GLN A 93 -32.35 -20.11 -12.42
CA GLN A 93 -32.84 -20.47 -11.09
C GLN A 93 -34.34 -20.77 -11.11
N GLU A 94 -35.13 -19.93 -11.78
CA GLU A 94 -36.58 -20.12 -11.95
C GLU A 94 -36.91 -21.41 -12.72
N ALA A 95 -36.14 -21.72 -13.77
CA ALA A 95 -36.34 -22.91 -14.59
C ALA A 95 -35.94 -24.24 -13.90
N ASN A 96 -35.15 -24.18 -12.83
CA ASN A 96 -34.61 -25.35 -12.14
C ASN A 96 -35.06 -25.39 -10.66
N ASP A 97 -36.29 -24.98 -10.38
CA ASP A 97 -36.91 -25.07 -9.04
C ASP A 97 -36.07 -24.41 -7.92
N GLY A 98 -35.40 -23.29 -8.21
CA GLY A 98 -34.69 -22.49 -7.22
C GLY A 98 -33.21 -22.82 -7.05
N VAL A 99 -32.64 -23.71 -7.87
CA VAL A 99 -31.20 -24.08 -7.84
C VAL A 99 -30.52 -23.93 -9.20
N ILE A 100 -29.21 -23.69 -9.22
CA ILE A 100 -28.39 -23.62 -10.43
C ILE A 100 -27.30 -24.69 -10.35
N GLY A 101 -27.15 -25.49 -11.41
CA GLY A 101 -26.08 -26.47 -11.50
C GLY A 101 -24.75 -25.84 -11.84
N LYS A 102 -23.68 -26.19 -11.11
CA LYS A 102 -22.31 -25.73 -11.41
C LYS A 102 -21.88 -26.01 -12.86
N ASN A 103 -22.31 -27.12 -13.46
CA ASN A 103 -22.01 -27.42 -14.88
C ASN A 103 -22.67 -26.43 -15.84
N GLN A 104 -23.83 -25.87 -15.47
CA GLN A 104 -24.50 -24.86 -16.28
C GLN A 104 -23.78 -23.50 -16.18
N LEU A 105 -23.17 -23.20 -15.03
CA LEU A 105 -22.30 -22.03 -14.87
C LEU A 105 -21.02 -22.14 -15.70
N VAL A 106 -20.44 -23.33 -15.84
CA VAL A 106 -19.29 -23.55 -16.75
C VAL A 106 -19.66 -23.17 -18.18
N LEU A 107 -20.80 -23.65 -18.68
CA LEU A 107 -21.27 -23.31 -20.02
C LEU A 107 -21.58 -21.82 -20.20
N LEU A 108 -22.12 -21.18 -19.17
CA LEU A 108 -22.42 -19.75 -19.20
C LEU A 108 -21.13 -18.90 -19.17
N ALA A 109 -20.15 -19.30 -18.35
CA ALA A 109 -18.84 -18.68 -18.29
C ALA A 109 -18.13 -18.75 -19.65
N ASP A 110 -18.13 -19.93 -20.28
CA ASP A 110 -17.56 -20.13 -21.62
C ASP A 110 -18.28 -19.29 -22.69
N TYR A 111 -19.63 -19.27 -22.69
CA TYR A 111 -20.42 -18.52 -23.67
C TYR A 111 -20.26 -16.99 -23.55
N ARG A 112 -20.07 -16.50 -22.32
CA ARG A 112 -19.94 -15.06 -22.03
C ARG A 112 -18.48 -14.60 -21.91
N GLU A 113 -17.53 -15.51 -22.10
CA GLU A 113 -16.10 -15.27 -21.92
C GLU A 113 -15.77 -14.68 -20.53
N ILE A 114 -16.46 -15.14 -19.49
CA ILE A 114 -16.28 -14.68 -18.10
C ILE A 114 -15.48 -15.73 -17.32
N ASN A 115 -14.70 -15.30 -16.34
CA ASN A 115 -14.03 -16.22 -15.43
C ASN A 115 -15.07 -17.00 -14.60
N TYR A 116 -14.96 -18.33 -14.61
CA TYR A 116 -15.87 -19.22 -13.89
C TYR A 116 -15.90 -18.94 -12.37
N ASP A 117 -14.74 -18.74 -11.75
CA ASP A 117 -14.64 -18.50 -10.31
C ASP A 117 -15.32 -17.18 -9.94
N ASP A 118 -15.11 -16.13 -10.74
CA ASP A 118 -15.76 -14.83 -10.51
C ASP A 118 -17.30 -14.93 -10.70
N LEU A 119 -17.79 -15.77 -11.61
CA LEU A 119 -19.24 -16.03 -11.80
C LEU A 119 -19.85 -16.81 -10.63
N VAL A 120 -19.10 -17.76 -10.05
CA VAL A 120 -19.51 -18.50 -8.85
C VAL A 120 -19.60 -17.58 -7.65
N ASP A 121 -18.58 -16.74 -7.43
CA ASP A 121 -18.57 -15.77 -6.34
C ASP A 121 -19.76 -14.80 -6.46
N TYR A 122 -20.03 -14.27 -7.66
CA TYR A 122 -21.20 -13.44 -7.93
C TYR A 122 -22.52 -14.14 -7.58
N CYS A 123 -22.67 -15.43 -7.93
CA CYS A 123 -23.86 -16.20 -7.60
C CYS A 123 -24.07 -16.32 -6.08
N LEU A 124 -23.00 -16.61 -5.34
CA LEU A 124 -23.06 -16.74 -3.88
C LEU A 124 -23.37 -15.40 -3.20
N GLU A 125 -22.75 -14.30 -3.66
CA GLU A 125 -22.99 -12.94 -3.15
C GLU A 125 -24.43 -12.46 -3.36
N ASN A 126 -25.07 -12.89 -4.46
CA ASN A 126 -26.45 -12.51 -4.82
C ASN A 126 -27.50 -13.53 -4.37
N GLY A 127 -27.13 -14.54 -3.56
CA GLY A 127 -28.08 -15.48 -2.94
C GLY A 127 -28.62 -16.57 -3.89
N PHE A 128 -27.93 -16.87 -4.98
CA PHE A 128 -28.26 -17.99 -5.85
C PHE A 128 -27.86 -19.32 -5.19
N ASN A 129 -28.73 -20.33 -5.22
CA ASN A 129 -28.43 -21.64 -4.68
C ASN A 129 -27.69 -22.51 -5.70
N LEU A 130 -26.41 -22.78 -5.46
CA LEU A 130 -25.59 -23.60 -6.35
C LEU A 130 -25.55 -25.05 -5.91
N ILE A 131 -25.72 -25.98 -6.85
CA ILE A 131 -25.60 -27.42 -6.61
C ILE A 131 -24.58 -28.08 -7.54
N GLU A 132 -23.89 -29.10 -7.02
CA GLU A 132 -23.11 -30.01 -7.85
C GLU A 132 -24.03 -31.03 -8.50
N ILE A 133 -24.37 -30.79 -9.77
CA ILE A 133 -25.07 -31.78 -10.56
C ILE A 133 -24.02 -32.74 -11.10
N SER A 134 -23.91 -33.92 -10.48
CA SER A 134 -23.28 -35.07 -11.13
C SER A 134 -23.99 -35.28 -12.46
N GLN A 135 -23.25 -35.35 -13.58
CA GLN A 135 -23.84 -35.51 -14.91
C GLN A 135 -25.01 -36.50 -14.87
N PRO A 136 -26.20 -36.17 -15.42
CA PRO A 136 -27.24 -37.17 -15.56
C PRO A 136 -26.67 -38.29 -16.42
N GLY A 137 -26.61 -39.48 -15.83
CA GLY A 137 -26.15 -40.68 -16.49
C GLY A 137 -26.76 -40.78 -17.88
N THR A 138 -25.92 -41.17 -18.84
CA THR A 138 -26.34 -41.64 -20.15
C THR A 138 -27.46 -42.67 -19.97
N LYS A 139 -28.72 -42.24 -20.10
CA LYS A 139 -29.81 -43.17 -20.39
C LYS A 139 -29.53 -43.70 -21.79
N LYS A 140 -28.80 -44.82 -21.83
CA LYS A 140 -28.74 -45.69 -23.00
C LYS A 140 -30.20 -46.04 -23.32
N HIS A 141 -30.75 -45.44 -24.36
CA HIS A 141 -31.86 -46.05 -25.08
C HIS A 141 -31.34 -47.39 -25.59
N LYS A 142 -31.68 -48.47 -24.88
CA LYS A 142 -31.71 -49.80 -25.49
C LYS A 142 -32.90 -49.79 -26.47
N PHE A 143 -32.57 -50.16 -27.69
CA PHE A 143 -33.39 -50.47 -28.87
C PHE A 143 -34.91 -50.50 -28.65
#